data_AF-A0A1F0MVF9-F1
#
_entry.id   AF-A0A1F0MVF9-F1
#
_cell.length_a   1.000
_cell.length_b   1.000
_cell.length_c   1.000
_cell.angle_alpha   90.00
_cell.angle_beta   90.00
_cell.angle_gamma   90.00
#
_symmetry.space_group_name_H-M   'P 1'
#
loop_
_entity.id
_entity.type
_entity.pdbx_description
1 polymer ?
#
loop_
_entity_poly.entity_id
_entity_poly.type
_entity_poly.pdbx_seq_one_letter_code
_entity_poly.pdbx_strand_id
1 'polypeptide(L)'
;MVVFLTTEFTDRADGHVLVGLLSMLTLYIILTTGRAVFDVVRPPRHSNYLFVIFHHAGQICVIILFASFGLVMHDLFGSWIPSGEDFAIALVAGSFASIMAIWTKNLMSAAKLPFPTLVSELRKDIGAKQLAFARALSRNYDSSGNLGYLVEAILLAEAQQRPKWFRRIENFTGKIGRTGTYGVAQVSAPAPISDERSIELLIEQLIARASFRFDENNFDHAELHKLLLQHNPDPEHVGRIMQYFYGIQEYMLQN
;
A
#
# COMPACT_ATOMS: atom_id res chain seq x y z
N MET A 1 -16.56 -22.89 -4.24
CA MET A 1 -17.31 -21.94 -5.09
C MET A 1 -17.32 -22.38 -6.56
N VAL A 2 -16.17 -22.43 -7.25
CA VAL A 2 -16.11 -22.83 -8.68
C VAL A 2 -16.78 -24.19 -8.94
N VAL A 3 -16.49 -25.20 -8.12
CA VAL A 3 -17.06 -26.55 -8.24
C VAL A 3 -18.59 -26.59 -8.07
N PHE A 4 -19.12 -25.74 -7.18
CA PHE A 4 -20.55 -25.61 -6.92
C PHE A 4 -21.28 -24.87 -8.05
N LEU A 5 -20.62 -23.87 -8.64
CA LEU A 5 -21.15 -23.17 -9.82
C LEU A 5 -21.22 -24.11 -11.02
N THR A 6 -20.20 -24.92 -11.28
CA THR A 6 -20.21 -25.82 -12.44
C THR A 6 -21.26 -26.91 -12.34
N THR A 7 -21.50 -27.44 -11.14
CA THR A 7 -22.55 -28.44 -10.93
C THR A 7 -23.92 -27.88 -11.26
N GLU A 8 -24.24 -26.69 -10.77
CA GLU A 8 -25.49 -26.00 -11.13
C GLU A 8 -25.57 -25.61 -12.61
N PHE A 9 -24.48 -25.12 -13.21
CA PHE A 9 -24.45 -24.77 -14.63
C PHE A 9 -24.68 -25.99 -15.53
N THR A 10 -24.18 -27.15 -15.12
CA THR A 10 -24.39 -28.39 -15.85
C THR A 10 -25.83 -28.84 -15.70
N ASP A 11 -26.39 -28.75 -14.49
CA ASP A 11 -27.81 -29.08 -14.22
C ASP A 11 -28.76 -28.23 -15.07
N ARG A 12 -28.54 -26.92 -15.11
CA ARG A 12 -29.38 -25.98 -15.86
C ARG A 12 -29.22 -26.02 -17.38
N ALA A 13 -28.16 -26.67 -17.86
CA ALA A 13 -27.97 -26.98 -19.27
C ALA A 13 -28.57 -28.34 -19.65
N ASP A 14 -29.43 -28.90 -18.79
CA ASP A 14 -29.98 -30.26 -18.90
C ASP A 14 -28.89 -31.36 -18.98
N GLY A 15 -27.70 -31.05 -18.46
CA GLY A 15 -26.55 -31.94 -18.43
C GLY A 15 -26.51 -32.76 -17.14
N HIS A 16 -25.82 -33.91 -17.19
CA HIS A 16 -25.57 -34.69 -15.99
C HIS A 16 -24.58 -33.96 -15.05
N VAL A 17 -25.08 -33.48 -13.91
CA VAL A 17 -24.32 -32.78 -12.86
C VAL A 17 -23.01 -33.48 -12.50
N LEU A 18 -23.04 -34.82 -12.39
CA LEU A 18 -21.87 -35.63 -12.08
C LEU A 18 -20.77 -35.51 -13.15
N VAL A 19 -21.15 -35.44 -14.43
CA VAL A 19 -20.20 -35.28 -15.54
C VAL A 19 -19.53 -33.92 -15.46
N GLY A 20 -20.30 -32.84 -15.26
CA GLY A 20 -19.76 -31.49 -15.09
C GLY A 20 -18.81 -31.36 -13.90
N LEU A 21 -19.17 -31.99 -12.77
CA LEU A 21 -18.33 -32.06 -11.59
C LEU A 21 -16.99 -32.75 -11.88
N LEU A 22 -17.05 -33.95 -12.46
CA LEU A 22 -15.87 -34.75 -12.77
C LEU A 22 -14.97 -34.01 -13.77
N SER A 23 -15.53 -33.43 -14.83
CA SER A 23 -14.77 -32.67 -15.82
C SER A 23 -14.02 -31.50 -15.19
N MET A 24 -14.66 -30.73 -14.30
CA MET A 24 -14.00 -29.62 -13.62
C MET A 24 -12.96 -30.06 -12.61
N LEU A 25 -13.23 -31.13 -11.86
CA LEU A 25 -12.28 -31.67 -10.90
C LEU A 25 -11.04 -32.19 -11.63
N THR A 26 -11.21 -32.87 -12.75
CA THR A 26 -10.12 -33.27 -13.65
C THR A 26 -9.35 -32.07 -14.18
N LEU A 27 -10.04 -31.05 -14.70
CA LEU A 27 -9.40 -29.84 -15.22
C LEU A 27 -8.59 -29.11 -14.13
N TYR A 28 -9.16 -28.95 -12.94
CA TYR A 28 -8.50 -28.35 -11.79
C TYR A 28 -7.25 -29.14 -11.40
N ILE A 29 -7.37 -30.46 -11.24
CA ILE A 29 -6.23 -31.32 -10.90
C ILE A 29 -5.14 -31.20 -11.95
N ILE A 30 -5.46 -31.18 -13.24
CA ILE A 30 -4.45 -31.06 -14.30
C ILE A 30 -3.77 -29.68 -14.28
N LEU A 31 -4.56 -28.60 -14.32
CA LEU A 31 -4.04 -27.24 -14.53
C LEU A 31 -3.35 -26.65 -13.30
N THR A 32 -3.75 -27.07 -12.10
CA THR A 32 -3.24 -26.48 -10.85
C THR A 32 -2.36 -27.48 -10.10
N THR A 33 -2.93 -28.51 -9.49
CA THR A 33 -2.22 -29.47 -8.64
C THR A 33 -1.17 -30.26 -9.42
N GLY A 34 -1.51 -30.77 -10.59
CA GLY A 34 -0.64 -31.58 -11.43
C GLY A 34 0.54 -30.76 -11.92
N ARG A 35 0.28 -29.53 -12.38
CA ARG A 35 1.34 -28.59 -12.76
C ARG A 35 2.26 -28.27 -11.57
N ALA A 36 1.70 -27.94 -10.41
CA ALA A 36 2.49 -27.61 -9.22
C ALA A 36 3.33 -28.79 -8.72
N VAL A 37 2.77 -30.00 -8.71
CA VAL A 37 3.50 -31.23 -8.35
C VAL A 37 4.59 -31.52 -9.38
N PHE A 38 4.30 -31.39 -10.68
CA PHE A 38 5.28 -31.61 -11.74
C PHE A 38 6.45 -30.63 -11.65
N ASP A 39 6.16 -29.34 -11.45
CA ASP A 39 7.17 -28.28 -11.32
C ASP A 39 8.09 -28.53 -10.11
N VAL A 40 7.55 -29.12 -9.03
CA VAL A 40 8.27 -29.40 -7.78
C VAL A 40 9.07 -30.72 -7.83
N VAL A 41 8.63 -31.70 -8.60
CA VAL A 41 9.30 -33.01 -8.76
C VAL A 41 10.45 -32.95 -9.79
N ARG A 42 10.40 -32.00 -10.72
CA ARG A 42 11.43 -31.79 -11.75
C ARG A 42 12.76 -31.32 -11.11
N PRO A 43 13.92 -31.90 -11.49
CA PRO A 43 15.22 -31.43 -11.01
C PRO A 43 15.53 -30.01 -11.51
N PRO A 44 16.22 -29.17 -10.71
CA PRO A 44 16.64 -29.41 -9.33
C PRO A 44 15.47 -29.31 -8.35
N ARG A 45 15.32 -30.32 -7.49
CA ARG A 45 14.19 -30.41 -6.55
C ARG A 45 14.36 -29.45 -5.38
N HIS A 46 13.30 -28.75 -5.00
CA HIS A 46 13.27 -27.93 -3.80
C HIS A 46 13.32 -28.83 -2.55
N SER A 47 14.00 -28.40 -1.48
CA SER A 47 14.18 -29.19 -0.24
C SER A 47 12.86 -29.64 0.40
N ASN A 48 11.78 -28.90 0.17
CA ASN A 48 10.45 -29.11 0.77
C ASN A 48 9.45 -29.80 -0.19
N TYR A 49 9.92 -30.48 -1.24
CA TYR A 49 9.04 -31.03 -2.29
C TYR A 49 7.94 -31.98 -1.75
N LEU A 50 8.24 -32.80 -0.74
CA LEU A 50 7.27 -33.69 -0.10
C LEU A 50 6.14 -32.93 0.61
N PHE A 51 6.47 -31.83 1.29
CA PHE A 51 5.46 -31.00 1.96
C PHE A 51 4.49 -30.38 0.96
N VAL A 52 5.00 -29.92 -0.19
CA VAL A 52 4.17 -29.36 -1.26
C VAL A 52 3.25 -30.43 -1.86
N ILE A 53 3.74 -31.65 -2.04
CA ILE A 53 2.91 -32.79 -2.50
C ILE A 53 1.78 -33.09 -1.51
N PHE A 54 2.09 -33.22 -0.21
CA PHE A 54 1.08 -33.47 0.82
C PHE A 54 0.06 -32.34 0.94
N HIS A 55 0.53 -31.09 0.86
CA HIS A 55 -0.34 -29.92 0.88
C HIS A 55 -1.35 -29.97 -0.28
N HIS A 56 -0.90 -30.23 -1.51
CA HIS A 56 -1.79 -30.33 -2.66
C HIS A 56 -2.71 -31.55 -2.62
N ALA A 57 -2.26 -32.69 -2.09
CA ALA A 57 -3.12 -33.85 -1.85
C ALA A 57 -4.23 -33.51 -0.85
N GLY A 58 -3.89 -32.81 0.24
CA GLY A 58 -4.86 -32.29 1.21
C GLY A 58 -5.88 -31.34 0.57
N GLN A 59 -5.43 -30.43 -0.30
CA GLN A 59 -6.32 -29.55 -1.05
C GLN A 59 -7.30 -30.32 -1.95
N ILE A 60 -6.85 -31.36 -2.65
CA ILE A 60 -7.74 -32.22 -3.46
C ILE A 60 -8.81 -32.87 -2.57
N CYS A 61 -8.42 -33.44 -1.42
CA CYS A 61 -9.37 -34.05 -0.48
C CYS A 61 -10.43 -33.05 0.00
N VAL A 62 -10.00 -31.83 0.35
CA VAL A 62 -10.91 -30.75 0.77
C VAL A 62 -11.85 -30.36 -0.37
N ILE A 63 -11.35 -30.26 -1.61
CA ILE A 63 -12.17 -29.94 -2.78
C ILE A 63 -13.20 -31.03 -3.05
N ILE A 64 -12.82 -32.31 -3.00
CA ILE A 64 -13.74 -33.44 -3.16
C ILE A 64 -14.80 -33.39 -2.05
N LEU A 65 -14.41 -33.16 -0.80
CA LEU A 65 -15.34 -33.07 0.32
C LEU A 65 -16.38 -31.95 0.09
N PHE A 66 -15.94 -30.75 -0.29
CA PHE A 66 -16.84 -29.64 -0.59
C PHE A 66 -17.69 -29.87 -1.84
N ALA A 67 -17.16 -30.57 -2.85
CA ALA A 67 -17.90 -30.98 -4.04
C ALA A 67 -19.05 -31.92 -3.68
N SER A 68 -18.74 -32.96 -2.90
CA SER A 68 -19.73 -33.92 -2.39
C SER A 68 -20.76 -33.25 -1.50
N PHE A 69 -20.34 -32.34 -0.62
CA PHE A 69 -21.25 -31.53 0.18
C PHE A 69 -22.17 -30.69 -0.71
N GLY A 70 -21.63 -30.08 -1.77
CA GLY A 70 -22.40 -29.34 -2.75
C GLY A 70 -23.47 -30.16 -3.45
N LEU A 71 -23.13 -31.39 -3.86
CA LEU A 71 -24.10 -32.33 -4.45
C LEU A 71 -25.24 -32.68 -3.49
N VAL A 72 -24.93 -32.92 -2.22
CA VAL A 72 -25.95 -33.27 -1.21
C VAL A 72 -26.85 -32.08 -0.86
N MET A 73 -26.29 -30.88 -0.85
CA MET A 73 -27.00 -29.66 -0.43
C MET A 73 -27.62 -28.88 -1.60
N HIS A 74 -27.50 -29.37 -2.84
CA HIS A 74 -27.99 -28.70 -4.04
C HIS A 74 -29.50 -28.38 -3.94
N ASP A 75 -30.32 -29.35 -3.54
CA ASP A 75 -31.77 -29.15 -3.40
C ASP A 75 -32.13 -28.09 -2.33
N LEU A 76 -31.35 -28.02 -1.25
CA LEU A 76 -31.60 -27.11 -0.14
C LEU A 76 -31.23 -25.66 -0.49
N PHE A 77 -30.20 -25.47 -1.30
CA PHE A 77 -29.70 -24.14 -1.67
C PHE A 77 -30.04 -23.71 -3.09
N GLY A 78 -30.75 -24.52 -3.89
CA GLY A 78 -31.07 -24.20 -5.29
C GLY A 78 -31.72 -22.82 -5.47
N SER A 79 -32.54 -22.39 -4.50
CA SER A 79 -33.16 -21.06 -4.49
C SER A 79 -32.20 -19.89 -4.22
N TRP A 80 -31.04 -20.14 -3.63
CA TRP A 80 -30.00 -19.14 -3.35
C TRP A 80 -28.99 -19.05 -4.48
N ILE A 81 -29.03 -19.97 -5.44
CA ILE A 81 -28.11 -19.98 -6.56
C ILE A 81 -28.67 -19.07 -7.66
N PRO A 82 -27.99 -17.95 -7.97
CA PRO A 82 -28.47 -16.98 -8.97
C PRO A 82 -28.75 -17.68 -10.29
N SER A 83 -29.77 -17.24 -11.03
CA SER A 83 -30.11 -17.79 -12.36
C SER A 83 -28.89 -17.75 -13.31
N GLY A 84 -28.90 -18.51 -14.42
CA GLY A 84 -27.78 -18.47 -15.37
C GLY A 84 -27.54 -17.06 -15.92
N GLU A 85 -28.63 -16.30 -16.10
CA GLU A 85 -28.62 -14.89 -16.46
C GLU A 85 -28.02 -14.02 -15.34
N ASP A 86 -28.48 -14.18 -14.09
CA ASP A 86 -27.96 -13.42 -12.94
C ASP A 86 -26.45 -13.65 -12.73
N PHE A 87 -25.99 -14.89 -12.93
CA PHE A 87 -24.57 -15.19 -12.85
C PHE A 87 -23.78 -14.53 -13.97
N ALA A 88 -24.28 -14.58 -15.22
CA ALA A 88 -23.63 -13.91 -16.35
C ALA A 88 -23.53 -12.39 -16.09
N ILE A 89 -24.61 -11.79 -15.59
CA ILE A 89 -24.63 -10.38 -15.16
C ILE A 89 -23.57 -10.13 -14.08
N ALA A 90 -23.54 -10.95 -13.03
CA ALA A 90 -22.58 -10.81 -11.94
C ALA A 90 -21.12 -10.96 -12.40
N LEU A 91 -20.86 -11.91 -13.31
CA LEU A 91 -19.53 -12.16 -13.86
C LEU A 91 -19.05 -10.97 -14.70
N VAL A 92 -19.91 -10.44 -15.58
CA VAL A 92 -19.60 -9.27 -16.41
C VAL A 92 -19.41 -8.03 -15.53
N ALA A 93 -20.30 -7.80 -14.56
CA ALA A 93 -20.20 -6.68 -13.63
C ALA A 93 -18.92 -6.75 -12.79
N GLY A 94 -18.58 -7.92 -12.24
CA GLY A 94 -17.36 -8.13 -11.47
C GLY A 94 -16.08 -7.96 -12.31
N SER A 95 -16.11 -8.43 -13.56
CA SER A 95 -15.01 -8.24 -14.51
C SER A 95 -14.82 -6.75 -14.85
N PHE A 96 -15.91 -6.05 -15.15
CA PHE A 96 -15.89 -4.62 -15.42
C PHE A 96 -15.39 -3.82 -14.21
N ALA A 97 -15.90 -4.11 -13.02
CA ALA A 97 -15.46 -3.47 -11.77
C ALA A 97 -13.97 -3.70 -11.52
N SER A 98 -13.46 -4.91 -11.76
CA SER A 98 -12.03 -5.22 -11.61
C SER A 98 -11.17 -4.45 -12.61
N ILE A 99 -11.58 -4.37 -13.87
CA ILE A 99 -10.90 -3.58 -14.90
C ILE A 99 -10.89 -2.10 -14.51
N MET A 100 -12.03 -1.55 -14.07
CA MET A 100 -12.12 -0.17 -13.61
C MET A 100 -11.24 0.10 -12.39
N ALA A 101 -11.18 -0.82 -11.43
CA ALA A 101 -10.30 -0.71 -10.27
C ALA A 101 -8.82 -0.70 -10.68
N ILE A 102 -8.40 -1.60 -11.58
CA ILE A 102 -7.02 -1.64 -12.11
C ILE A 102 -6.71 -0.36 -12.90
N TRP A 103 -7.62 0.09 -13.75
CA TRP A 103 -7.44 1.31 -14.54
C TRP A 103 -7.33 2.54 -13.65
N THR A 104 -8.22 2.67 -12.65
CA THR A 104 -8.16 3.73 -11.64
C THR A 104 -6.86 3.68 -10.87
N LYS A 105 -6.43 2.49 -10.43
CA LYS A 105 -5.13 2.31 -9.78
C LYS A 105 -3.98 2.77 -10.67
N ASN A 106 -4.00 2.45 -11.96
CA ASN A 106 -2.93 2.83 -12.90
C ASN A 106 -2.93 4.34 -13.18
N LEU A 107 -4.11 4.98 -13.28
CA LEU A 107 -4.24 6.43 -13.38
C LEU A 107 -3.76 7.15 -12.12
N MET A 108 -4.05 6.58 -10.95
CA MET A 108 -3.64 7.11 -9.66
C MET A 108 -2.19 6.78 -9.31
N SER A 109 -1.59 5.77 -9.96
CA SER A 109 -0.18 5.45 -9.82
C SER A 109 0.60 6.55 -10.54
N ALA A 110 0.98 7.59 -9.80
CA ALA A 110 1.78 8.68 -10.31
C ALA A 110 2.98 8.11 -11.09
N ALA A 111 3.14 8.55 -12.34
CA ALA A 111 4.33 8.24 -13.12
C ALA A 111 5.57 8.54 -12.27
N LYS A 112 6.55 7.63 -12.26
CA LYS A 112 7.79 7.83 -11.51
C LYS A 112 8.55 9.01 -12.11
N LEU A 113 8.28 10.21 -11.60
CA LEU A 113 8.98 11.42 -12.00
C LEU A 113 10.46 11.29 -11.62
N PRO A 114 11.39 11.76 -12.47
CA PRO A 114 12.79 11.92 -12.06
C PRO A 114 12.89 12.74 -10.78
N PHE A 115 13.84 12.41 -9.90
CA PHE A 115 13.95 13.02 -8.58
C PHE A 115 13.95 14.57 -8.58
N PRO A 116 14.70 15.26 -9.47
CA PRO A 116 14.67 16.74 -9.50
C PRO A 116 13.28 17.31 -9.84
N THR A 117 12.58 16.68 -10.79
CA THR A 117 11.22 17.08 -11.19
C THR A 117 10.24 16.81 -10.06
N LEU A 118 10.34 15.64 -9.40
CA LEU A 118 9.51 15.29 -8.26
C LEU A 118 9.67 16.29 -7.12
N VAL A 119 10.91 16.62 -6.73
CA VAL A 119 11.20 17.60 -5.68
C VAL A 119 10.66 18.98 -6.06
N SER A 120 10.80 19.40 -7.32
CA SER A 120 10.26 20.68 -7.79
C SER A 120 8.73 20.75 -7.66
N GLU A 121 8.00 19.71 -8.07
CA GLU A 121 6.54 19.65 -7.96
C GLU A 121 6.08 19.59 -6.49
N LEU A 122 6.76 18.82 -5.64
CA LEU A 122 6.44 18.76 -4.21
C LEU A 122 6.71 20.09 -3.50
N ARG A 123 7.80 20.80 -3.86
CA ARG A 123 8.06 22.16 -3.36
C ARG A 123 6.94 23.14 -3.72
N LYS A 124 6.36 23.02 -4.92
CA LYS A 124 5.18 23.82 -5.33
C LYS A 124 3.94 23.46 -4.49
N ASP A 125 3.72 22.19 -4.18
CA ASP A 125 2.59 21.74 -3.35
C ASP A 125 2.70 22.24 -1.90
N ILE A 126 3.92 22.21 -1.33
CA ILE A 126 4.23 22.76 0.00
C ILE A 126 4.02 24.28 0.02
N GLY A 127 4.56 24.98 -0.98
CA GLY A 127 4.51 26.43 -1.10
C GLY A 127 5.82 27.12 -0.70
N ALA A 128 6.23 28.11 -1.49
CA ALA A 128 7.49 28.83 -1.30
C ALA A 128 7.58 29.55 0.06
N LYS A 129 6.45 30.07 0.55
CA LYS A 129 6.37 30.74 1.87
C LYS A 129 6.70 29.77 3.01
N GLN A 130 6.12 28.58 2.98
CA GLN A 130 6.32 27.54 4.01
C GLN A 130 7.75 27.04 4.01
N LEU A 131 8.35 26.81 2.83
CA LEU A 131 9.75 26.41 2.71
C LEU A 131 10.71 27.49 3.21
N ALA A 132 10.46 28.76 2.85
CA ALA A 132 11.25 29.89 3.34
C ALA A 132 11.15 30.03 4.86
N PHE A 133 9.95 29.87 5.42
CA PHE A 133 9.70 29.90 6.85
C PHE A 133 10.45 28.76 7.57
N ALA A 134 10.33 27.52 7.09
CA ALA A 134 11.05 26.37 7.64
C ALA A 134 12.56 26.60 7.64
N ARG A 135 13.14 27.04 6.52
CA ARG A 135 14.58 27.32 6.41
C ARG A 135 15.03 28.43 7.34
N ALA A 136 14.26 29.51 7.45
CA ALA A 136 14.58 30.61 8.35
C ALA A 136 14.54 30.18 9.82
N LEU A 137 13.52 29.40 10.21
CA LEU A 137 13.36 28.90 11.57
C LEU A 137 14.45 27.89 11.94
N SER A 138 14.79 26.95 11.05
CA SER A 138 15.86 25.97 11.29
C SER A 138 17.23 26.63 11.52
N ARG A 139 17.52 27.74 10.83
CA ARG A 139 18.79 28.49 11.00
C ARG A 139 18.99 29.06 12.40
N ASN A 140 17.92 29.26 13.17
CA ASN A 140 18.03 29.72 14.56
C ASN A 140 18.62 28.64 15.48
N TYR A 141 18.59 27.37 15.07
CA TYR A 141 19.03 26.23 15.86
C TYR A 141 20.26 25.53 15.27
N ASP A 142 20.50 25.72 13.96
CA ASP A 142 21.58 25.08 13.24
C ASP A 142 22.12 26.00 12.13
N SER A 143 23.38 26.42 12.27
CA SER A 143 24.07 27.26 11.29
C SER A 143 24.57 26.50 10.07
N SER A 144 24.72 25.17 10.17
CA SER A 144 25.20 24.33 9.06
C SER A 144 24.12 24.10 7.98
N GLY A 145 22.85 24.31 8.33
CA GLY A 145 21.70 24.19 7.42
C GLY A 145 21.16 22.76 7.29
N ASN A 146 21.82 21.81 7.94
CA ASN A 146 21.45 20.41 8.03
C ASN A 146 20.03 20.16 8.55
N LEU A 147 19.65 20.82 9.65
CA LEU A 147 18.29 20.79 10.18
C LEU A 147 17.29 21.34 9.15
N GLY A 148 17.70 22.35 8.38
CA GLY A 148 16.90 22.89 7.28
C GLY A 148 16.63 21.85 6.19
N TYR A 149 17.66 21.10 5.78
CA TYR A 149 17.51 20.00 4.81
C TYR A 149 16.66 18.86 5.36
N LEU A 150 16.81 18.52 6.64
CA LEU A 150 16.01 17.47 7.28
C LEU A 150 14.53 17.85 7.36
N VAL A 151 14.23 19.07 7.80
CA VAL A 151 12.86 19.59 7.84
C VAL A 151 12.28 19.61 6.43
N GLU A 152 13.01 20.10 5.43
CA GLU A 152 12.54 20.09 4.04
C GLU A 152 12.27 18.67 3.53
N ALA A 153 13.15 17.71 3.84
CA ALA A 153 12.97 16.31 3.48
C ALA A 153 11.71 15.69 4.09
N ILE A 154 11.42 16.00 5.36
CA ILE A 154 10.17 15.58 6.02
C ILE A 154 8.96 16.21 5.33
N LEU A 155 8.98 17.52 5.07
CA LEU A 155 7.89 18.20 4.37
C LEU A 155 7.64 17.63 2.97
N LEU A 156 8.70 17.26 2.23
CA LEU A 156 8.59 16.62 0.92
C LEU A 156 7.95 15.23 1.02
N ALA A 157 8.38 14.42 2.00
CA ALA A 157 7.80 13.09 2.23
C ALA A 157 6.31 13.18 2.61
N GLU A 158 5.94 14.13 3.47
CA GLU A 158 4.55 14.37 3.85
C GLU A 158 3.70 14.87 2.67
N ALA A 159 4.21 15.82 1.88
CA ALA A 159 3.51 16.31 0.69
C ALA A 159 3.32 15.22 -0.37
N GLN A 160 4.27 14.28 -0.50
CA GLN A 160 4.16 13.15 -1.42
C GLN A 160 3.02 12.20 -1.03
N GLN A 161 2.82 11.97 0.28
CA GLN A 161 1.75 11.09 0.76
C GLN A 161 0.39 11.79 0.88
N ARG A 162 0.39 13.10 1.19
CA ARG A 162 -0.82 13.88 1.46
C ARG A 162 -0.83 15.19 0.66
N PRO A 163 -1.26 15.15 -0.61
CA PRO A 163 -1.30 16.33 -1.46
C PRO A 163 -2.23 17.42 -0.89
N LYS A 164 -1.99 18.68 -1.26
CA LYS A 164 -2.66 19.87 -0.69
C LYS A 164 -4.18 19.82 -0.64
N TRP A 165 -4.83 19.20 -1.64
CA TRP A 165 -6.30 19.08 -1.65
C TRP A 165 -6.80 18.18 -0.52
N PHE A 166 -6.06 17.11 -0.17
CA PHE A 166 -6.40 16.21 0.92
C PHE A 166 -6.27 16.93 2.27
N ARG A 167 -5.18 17.69 2.46
CA ARG A 167 -4.96 18.54 3.64
C ARG A 167 -6.08 19.58 3.84
N ARG A 168 -6.62 20.14 2.75
CA ARG A 168 -7.77 21.05 2.81
C ARG A 168 -9.05 20.36 3.30
N ILE A 169 -9.28 19.12 2.89
CA ILE A 169 -10.42 18.32 3.36
C ILE A 169 -10.25 18.02 4.84
N GLU A 170 -9.08 17.56 5.28
CA GLU A 170 -8.78 17.29 6.71
C GLU A 170 -8.99 18.53 7.58
N ASN A 171 -8.54 19.70 7.13
CA ASN A 171 -8.75 20.95 7.86
C ASN A 171 -10.24 21.36 7.92
N PHE A 172 -11.02 21.00 6.91
CA PHE A 172 -12.46 21.27 6.89
C PHE A 172 -13.23 20.31 7.80
N THR A 173 -12.92 19.02 7.76
CA THR A 173 -13.57 17.99 8.59
C THR A 173 -13.09 18.02 10.04
N GLY A 174 -11.81 18.37 10.28
CA GLY A 174 -11.22 18.49 11.60
C GLY A 174 -11.87 19.55 12.49
N LYS A 175 -12.56 20.53 11.91
CA LYS A 175 -13.37 21.52 12.65
C LYS A 175 -14.58 20.91 13.38
N ILE A 176 -15.02 19.71 12.97
CA ILE A 176 -16.21 19.03 13.52
C ILE A 176 -15.81 18.02 14.62
N GLY A 177 -14.51 17.88 14.90
CA GLY A 177 -14.01 17.33 16.15
C GLY A 177 -13.14 16.09 15.99
N ARG A 178 -11.86 16.23 16.35
CA ARG A 178 -10.97 15.30 17.07
C ARG A 178 -9.51 15.68 16.89
N THR A 179 -8.66 15.19 17.78
CA THR A 179 -7.19 15.14 17.63
C THR A 179 -6.81 14.49 16.30
N GLY A 180 -5.85 15.07 15.59
CA GLY A 180 -5.43 14.60 14.27
C GLY A 180 -4.03 15.11 13.90
N THR A 181 -3.58 14.79 12.70
CA THR A 181 -2.37 15.35 12.10
C THR A 181 -2.75 16.56 11.24
N TYR A 182 -2.05 17.68 11.41
CA TYR A 182 -2.44 18.93 10.77
C TYR A 182 -1.26 19.68 10.17
N GLY A 183 -1.59 20.53 9.20
CA GLY A 183 -0.64 21.38 8.49
C GLY A 183 0.24 20.61 7.49
N VAL A 184 1.18 21.33 6.90
CA VAL A 184 2.11 20.78 5.90
C VAL A 184 3.12 19.78 6.48
N ALA A 185 3.41 19.88 7.78
CA ALA A 185 4.28 18.93 8.48
C ALA A 185 3.54 17.74 9.09
N GLN A 186 2.21 17.69 8.99
CA GLN A 186 1.36 16.60 9.50
C GLN A 186 1.64 16.21 10.96
N VAL A 187 1.93 17.20 11.81
CA VAL A 187 2.18 16.98 13.23
C VAL A 187 0.87 16.77 13.99
N SER A 188 0.91 15.92 15.02
CA SER A 188 -0.25 15.68 15.87
C SER A 188 -0.60 16.93 16.70
N ALA A 189 -1.86 17.36 16.64
CA ALA A 189 -2.39 18.44 17.46
C ALA A 189 -3.84 18.16 17.89
N PRO A 190 -4.28 18.72 19.05
CA PRO A 190 -5.64 18.53 19.54
C PRO A 190 -6.70 19.27 18.71
N ALA A 191 -6.29 20.24 17.90
CA ALA A 191 -7.15 21.04 17.04
C ALA A 191 -6.40 21.40 15.73
N PRO A 192 -7.13 21.76 14.65
CA PRO A 192 -6.51 22.25 13.42
C PRO A 192 -5.57 23.43 13.68
N ILE A 193 -4.35 23.36 13.16
CA ILE A 193 -3.29 24.36 13.29
C ILE A 193 -2.85 24.88 11.91
N SER A 194 -2.18 26.03 11.88
CA SER A 194 -1.61 26.58 10.64
C SER A 194 -0.41 25.75 10.17
N ASP A 195 -0.08 25.89 8.88
CA ASP A 195 1.11 25.27 8.30
C ASP A 195 2.38 25.75 9.01
N GLU A 196 2.48 27.04 9.32
CA GLU A 196 3.61 27.61 10.06
C GLU A 196 3.72 27.00 11.46
N ARG A 197 2.60 26.87 12.20
CA ARG A 197 2.62 26.23 13.53
C ARG A 197 2.98 24.74 13.45
N SER A 198 2.57 24.06 12.38
CA SER A 198 2.95 22.66 12.16
C SER A 198 4.47 22.50 11.97
N ILE A 199 5.11 23.44 11.27
CA ILE A 199 6.56 23.48 11.05
C ILE A 199 7.30 23.78 12.36
N GLU A 200 6.81 24.75 13.15
CA GLU A 200 7.39 25.06 14.47
C GLU A 200 7.39 23.83 15.38
N LEU A 201 6.24 23.16 15.52
CA LEU A 201 6.11 21.96 16.33
C LEU A 201 6.98 20.82 15.83
N LEU A 202 7.12 20.65 14.51
CA LEU A 202 8.03 19.65 13.94
C LEU A 202 9.47 19.91 14.38
N ILE A 203 9.94 21.15 14.23
CA ILE A 203 11.32 21.54 14.60
C ILE A 203 11.54 21.37 16.11
N GLU A 204 10.60 21.83 16.94
CA GLU A 204 10.64 21.65 18.40
C GLU A 204 10.76 20.15 18.77
N GLN A 205 9.97 19.29 18.13
CA GLN A 205 10.00 17.83 18.38
C GLN A 205 11.30 17.18 17.93
N LEU A 206 11.84 17.57 16.77
CA LEU A 206 13.11 17.04 16.26
C LEU A 206 14.27 17.42 17.19
N ILE A 207 14.33 18.68 17.63
CA ILE A 207 15.35 19.16 18.55
C ILE A 207 15.24 18.46 19.90
N ALA A 208 14.02 18.31 20.44
CA ALA A 208 13.82 17.66 21.72
C ALA A 208 14.17 16.16 21.73
N ARG A 209 14.13 15.50 20.57
CA ARG A 209 14.41 14.06 20.43
C ARG A 209 15.84 13.76 19.99
N ALA A 210 16.51 14.71 19.34
CA ALA A 210 17.87 14.53 18.86
C ALA A 210 18.82 14.31 20.05
N SER A 211 19.59 13.23 20.00
CA SER A 211 20.69 12.97 20.94
C SER A 211 22.00 13.61 20.49
N PHE A 212 22.02 14.26 19.34
CA PHE A 212 23.17 14.87 18.69
C PHE A 212 22.90 16.33 18.32
N ARG A 213 23.96 17.08 18.03
CA ARG A 213 23.84 18.44 17.50
C ARG A 213 23.77 18.43 15.98
N PHE A 214 22.90 19.27 15.43
CA PHE A 214 22.73 19.38 13.98
C PHE A 214 23.86 20.18 13.29
N ASP A 215 24.73 20.85 14.06
CA ASP A 215 25.82 21.70 13.57
C ASP A 215 27.07 20.91 13.13
N GLU A 216 27.11 19.60 13.37
CA GLU A 216 28.20 18.74 12.94
C GLU A 216 28.04 18.36 11.45
N ASN A 217 29.11 18.52 10.67
CA ASN A 217 29.11 18.35 9.21
C ASN A 217 28.81 16.91 8.72
N ASN A 218 28.56 15.96 9.61
CA ASN A 218 28.33 14.56 9.23
C ASN A 218 27.35 13.90 10.20
N PHE A 219 26.09 13.71 9.78
CA PHE A 219 25.17 12.88 10.53
C PHE A 219 25.59 11.42 10.44
N ASP A 220 25.71 10.77 11.59
CA ASP A 220 25.66 9.32 11.60
C ASP A 220 24.30 8.86 11.05
N HIS A 221 24.35 8.10 9.96
CA HIS A 221 23.20 7.52 9.30
C HIS A 221 22.33 6.71 10.29
N ALA A 222 22.96 6.01 11.23
CA ALA A 222 22.26 5.22 12.24
C ALA A 222 21.50 6.10 13.24
N GLU A 223 22.10 7.21 13.67
CA GLU A 223 21.46 8.17 14.59
C GLU A 223 20.30 8.90 13.92
N LEU A 224 20.47 9.34 12.67
CA LEU A 224 19.41 9.97 11.90
C LEU A 224 18.24 8.99 11.67
N HIS A 225 18.52 7.75 11.27
CA HIS A 225 17.49 6.73 11.09
C HIS A 225 16.73 6.45 12.40
N LYS A 226 17.43 6.40 13.54
CA LYS A 226 16.81 6.24 14.87
C LYS A 226 15.92 7.43 15.23
N LEU A 227 16.38 8.67 15.00
CA LEU A 227 15.59 9.88 15.22
C LEU A 227 14.31 9.86 14.37
N LEU A 228 14.43 9.49 13.10
CA LEU A 228 13.30 9.42 12.18
C LEU A 228 12.30 8.32 12.56
N LEU A 229 12.76 7.15 13.03
CA LEU A 229 11.86 6.10 13.55
C LEU A 229 11.11 6.54 14.83
N GLN A 230 11.73 7.35 15.67
CA GLN A 230 11.04 7.97 16.82
C GLN A 230 10.03 9.02 16.38
N HIS A 231 10.27 9.69 15.25
CA HIS A 231 9.32 10.61 14.64
C HIS A 231 8.13 9.89 14.00
N ASN A 232 8.39 8.90 13.16
CA ASN A 232 7.39 8.11 12.47
C ASN A 232 7.83 6.64 12.47
N PRO A 233 7.05 5.72 13.08
CA PRO A 233 7.44 4.31 13.19
C PRO A 233 7.32 3.53 11.87
N ASP A 234 6.77 4.11 10.79
CA ASP A 234 6.71 3.49 9.47
C ASP A 234 8.10 3.49 8.78
N PRO A 235 8.76 2.32 8.61
CA PRO A 235 10.08 2.25 8.01
C PRO A 235 10.09 2.67 6.53
N GLU A 236 8.99 2.50 5.79
CA GLU A 236 8.92 2.98 4.41
C GLU A 236 8.90 4.50 4.36
N HIS A 237 8.24 5.14 5.32
CA HIS A 237 8.23 6.60 5.44
C HIS A 237 9.59 7.15 5.84
N VAL A 238 10.26 6.52 6.80
CA VAL A 238 11.65 6.86 7.15
C VAL A 238 12.57 6.74 5.95
N GLY A 239 12.46 5.65 5.17
CA GLY A 239 13.23 5.46 3.94
C GLY A 239 13.01 6.58 2.92
N ARG A 240 11.77 7.04 2.73
CA ARG A 240 11.45 8.20 1.87
C ARG A 240 12.08 9.49 2.37
N ILE A 241 11.98 9.79 3.66
CA ILE A 241 12.59 11.01 4.24
C ILE A 241 14.09 11.00 4.00
N MET A 242 14.76 9.87 4.25
CA MET A 242 16.20 9.75 4.05
C MET A 242 16.60 9.90 2.58
N GLN A 243 15.82 9.32 1.66
CA GLN A 243 16.02 9.52 0.23
C GLN A 243 15.96 11.01 -0.15
N TYR A 244 14.97 11.75 0.38
CA TYR A 244 14.88 13.19 0.15
C TYR A 244 16.03 13.96 0.80
N PHE A 245 16.39 13.63 2.04
CA PHE A 245 17.45 14.30 2.76
C PHE A 245 18.79 14.23 2.03
N TYR A 246 19.25 13.01 1.69
CA TYR A 246 20.49 12.83 0.95
C TYR A 246 20.41 13.37 -0.47
N GLY A 247 19.28 13.19 -1.15
CA GLY A 247 19.11 13.72 -2.51
C GLY A 247 19.11 15.25 -2.57
N ILE A 248 18.60 15.93 -1.54
CA ILE A 248 18.69 17.39 -1.42
C ILE A 248 20.14 17.82 -1.16
N GLN A 249 20.83 17.17 -0.20
CA GLN A 249 22.22 17.50 0.10
C GLN A 249 23.12 17.33 -1.13
N GLU A 250 23.00 16.21 -1.84
CA GLU A 250 23.76 15.95 -3.07
C GLU A 250 23.48 17.02 -4.15
N TYR A 251 22.20 17.37 -4.35
CA TYR A 251 21.83 18.41 -5.30
C TYR A 251 22.41 19.78 -4.95
N MET A 252 22.49 20.13 -3.67
CA MET A 252 23.06 21.39 -3.19
C MET A 252 24.59 21.42 -3.22
N LEU A 253 25.27 20.27 -3.22
CA LEU A 253 26.73 20.20 -3.40
C LEU A 253 27.14 20.36 -4.86
N GLN A 254 26.23 20.10 -5.80
CA GLN A 254 26.49 20.20 -7.24
C GLN A 254 26.22 21.60 -7.83
N ASN A 255 25.56 22.50 -7.09
CA ASN A 255 25.17 23.85 -7.52
C ASN A 255 25.64 24.92 -6.55
#